data_AF-A0A2T2U4P5-F1
#
_entry.id   AF-A0A2T2U4P5-F1
#
_cell.length_a   1.000
_cell.length_b   1.000
_cell.length_c   1.000
_cell.angle_alpha   90.00
_cell.angle_beta   90.00
_cell.angle_gamma   90.00
#
_symmetry.space_group_name_H-M   'P 1'
#
loop_
_entity.id
_entity.type
_entity.pdbx_description
1 polymer ?
#
loop_
_entity_poly.entity_id
_entity_poly.type
_entity_poly.pdbx_seq_one_letter_code
_entity_poly.pdbx_strand_id
1 'polypeptide(L)'
;MPDSLQETLDTFLNDEAGVPFDQLADFAEPLFDLYQVDMRASLANAQSDGRTDELASLVAVLETARLLWVFLGMRASARRDRFEGLRRVLVGPEAGEAESQSLRELLATLKARRNQLAAEDDVTGPGAFDQLMQRYADRNAQPRDADGSDSTYGEDALPPDEARALFAKPMLESEDVLQDPSQMQEVLDRAETYWDLAHAAPQERRERIASLKTRFAGTEQSEEEVEREAQEMMDRFDRLFPDQQESA
;
A
#
# COMPACT_ATOMS: atom_id res chain seq x y z
N MET A 1 1.45 -4.93 19.84
CA MET A 1 0.09 -4.49 19.50
C MET A 1 0.26 -3.64 18.26
N PRO A 2 -0.28 -4.03 17.10
CA PRO A 2 -0.30 -3.13 15.96
C PRO A 2 -1.27 -2.00 16.32
N ASP A 3 -0.76 -0.76 16.40
CA ASP A 3 -1.64 0.39 16.53
C ASP A 3 -2.48 0.44 15.25
N SER A 4 -3.80 0.42 15.39
CA SER A 4 -4.70 0.58 14.26
C SER A 4 -4.35 1.87 13.49
N LEU A 5 -4.57 1.89 12.18
CA LEU A 5 -4.35 3.10 11.37
C LEU A 5 -5.10 4.31 11.96
N GLN A 6 -6.25 4.06 12.58
CA GLN A 6 -7.04 5.03 13.30
C GLN A 6 -6.32 5.56 14.55
N GLU A 7 -5.74 4.70 15.40
CA GLU A 7 -4.95 5.15 16.56
C GLU A 7 -3.71 5.96 16.13
N THR A 8 -3.08 5.59 15.02
CA THR A 8 -1.98 6.40 14.46
C THR A 8 -2.48 7.78 14.03
N LEU A 9 -3.60 7.85 13.32
CA LEU A 9 -4.20 9.11 12.89
C LEU A 9 -4.61 9.96 14.10
N ASP A 10 -5.22 9.37 15.13
CA ASP A 10 -5.61 10.04 16.36
C ASP A 10 -4.38 10.62 17.09
N THR A 11 -3.24 9.93 17.07
CA THR A 11 -1.97 10.46 17.59
C THR A 11 -1.55 11.75 16.87
N PHE A 12 -1.78 11.83 15.56
CA PHE A 12 -1.53 13.05 14.80
C PHE A 12 -2.54 14.14 15.13
N LEU A 13 -3.84 13.82 15.12
CA LEU A 13 -4.92 14.79 15.34
C LEU A 13 -4.91 15.39 16.75
N ASN A 14 -4.37 14.67 17.74
CA ASN A 14 -4.25 15.12 19.12
C ASN A 14 -2.91 15.80 19.44
N ASP A 15 -2.08 16.12 18.43
CA ASP A 15 -0.75 16.73 18.56
C ASP A 15 0.27 15.91 19.38
N GLU A 16 -0.01 14.63 19.63
CA GLU A 16 0.85 13.72 20.41
C GLU A 16 2.07 13.24 19.59
N ALA A 17 2.07 13.49 18.28
CA ALA A 17 3.20 13.27 17.39
C ALA A 17 4.38 14.25 17.62
N GLY A 18 4.20 15.29 18.45
CA GLY A 18 5.24 16.27 18.76
C GLY A 18 5.43 17.38 17.72
N VAL A 19 4.62 17.38 16.66
CA VAL A 19 4.42 18.51 15.74
C VAL A 19 2.91 18.71 15.64
N PRO A 20 2.38 19.94 15.82
CA PRO A 20 0.95 20.21 15.66
C PRO A 20 0.42 19.72 14.32
N PHE A 21 -0.77 19.11 14.31
CA PHE A 21 -1.37 18.51 13.11
C PHE A 21 -1.45 19.50 11.96
N ASP A 22 -2.00 20.69 12.19
CA ASP A 22 -2.16 21.70 11.15
C ASP A 22 -0.81 22.13 10.55
N GLN A 23 0.21 22.25 11.38
CA GLN A 23 1.56 22.59 10.93
C GLN A 23 2.20 21.45 10.11
N LEU A 24 1.97 20.20 10.53
CA LEU A 24 2.47 19.03 9.83
C LEU A 24 1.73 18.82 8.50
N ALA A 25 0.41 18.99 8.48
CA ALA A 25 -0.44 18.92 7.30
C ALA A 25 -0.05 20.01 6.29
N ASP A 26 0.15 21.25 6.77
CA ASP A 26 0.68 22.33 5.95
C ASP A 26 2.04 21.94 5.40
N PHE A 27 2.97 21.45 6.21
CA PHE A 27 4.28 21.01 5.73
C PHE A 27 4.20 19.89 4.68
N ALA A 28 3.23 18.98 4.81
CA ALA A 28 3.05 17.79 4.00
C ALA A 28 2.41 18.03 2.62
N GLU A 29 1.87 19.21 2.32
CA GLU A 29 1.18 19.50 1.04
C GLU A 29 1.96 19.02 -0.21
N PRO A 30 3.29 19.23 -0.35
CA PRO A 30 4.01 18.76 -1.54
C PRO A 30 4.05 17.23 -1.65
N LEU A 31 3.92 16.52 -0.53
CA LEU A 31 3.82 15.06 -0.49
C LEU A 31 2.42 14.60 -0.84
N PHE A 32 1.38 15.30 -0.36
CA PHE A 32 0.00 15.00 -0.76
C PHE A 32 -0.17 15.13 -2.28
N ASP A 33 0.39 16.17 -2.88
CA ASP A 33 0.38 16.34 -4.35
C ASP A 33 1.17 15.23 -5.07
N LEU A 34 2.36 14.89 -4.56
CA LEU A 34 3.23 13.88 -5.15
C LEU A 34 2.57 12.49 -5.15
N TYR A 35 1.91 12.13 -4.05
CA TYR A 35 1.24 10.83 -3.88
C TYR A 35 -0.25 10.87 -4.27
N GLN A 36 -0.75 12.00 -4.77
CA GLN A 36 -2.16 12.20 -5.16
C GLN A 36 -3.16 11.85 -4.04
N VAL A 37 -2.81 12.17 -2.80
CA VAL A 37 -3.63 11.89 -1.62
C VAL A 37 -4.48 13.12 -1.30
N ASP A 38 -5.81 13.01 -1.44
CA ASP A 38 -6.73 14.04 -0.96
C ASP A 38 -6.93 13.89 0.55
N MET A 39 -6.25 14.76 1.31
CA MET A 39 -6.33 14.77 2.77
C MET A 39 -7.76 14.94 3.29
N ARG A 40 -8.55 15.83 2.67
CA ARG A 40 -9.92 16.12 3.16
C ARG A 40 -10.85 14.96 2.91
N ALA A 41 -10.76 14.35 1.72
CA ALA A 41 -11.52 13.14 1.41
C ALA A 41 -11.13 11.99 2.34
N SER A 42 -9.83 11.77 2.54
CA SER A 42 -9.33 10.69 3.40
C SER A 42 -9.79 10.83 4.86
N LEU A 43 -9.77 12.05 5.41
CA LEU A 43 -10.28 12.33 6.77
C LEU A 43 -11.79 12.14 6.89
N ALA A 44 -12.57 12.54 5.88
CA ALA A 44 -14.02 12.34 5.87
C ALA A 44 -14.40 10.86 5.77
N ASN A 45 -13.65 10.08 4.98
CA ASN A 45 -13.89 8.67 4.76
C ASN A 45 -13.43 7.79 5.94
N ALA A 46 -12.39 8.21 6.67
CA ALA A 46 -11.96 7.57 7.91
C ALA A 46 -13.08 7.50 8.96
N GLN A 47 -13.98 8.48 8.97
CA GLN A 47 -15.12 8.53 9.89
C GLN A 47 -16.34 7.72 9.44
N SER A 48 -16.37 7.28 8.17
CA SER A 48 -17.62 6.91 7.50
C SER A 48 -17.70 5.44 7.07
N ASP A 49 -16.62 4.82 6.55
CA ASP A 49 -16.79 3.55 5.82
C ASP A 49 -15.61 2.55 5.88
N GLY A 50 -14.64 2.73 6.77
CA GLY A 50 -13.58 1.72 6.95
C GLY A 50 -12.70 1.46 5.71
N ARG A 51 -12.65 2.41 4.75
CA ARG A 51 -11.71 2.35 3.62
C ARG A 51 -10.27 2.50 4.12
N THR A 52 -9.66 1.36 4.41
CA THR A 52 -8.33 1.25 5.00
C THR A 52 -7.23 1.82 4.11
N ASP A 53 -7.39 1.80 2.78
CA ASP A 53 -6.31 2.14 1.85
C ASP A 53 -6.09 3.66 1.72
N GLU A 54 -7.18 4.43 1.66
CA GLU A 54 -7.12 5.89 1.67
C GLU A 54 -6.56 6.40 3.01
N LEU A 55 -7.01 5.79 4.12
CA LEU A 55 -6.50 6.07 5.46
C LEU A 55 -5.02 5.66 5.60
N ALA A 56 -4.62 4.51 5.06
CA ALA A 56 -3.24 4.04 5.05
C ALA A 56 -2.32 4.98 4.26
N SER A 57 -2.81 5.49 3.13
CA SER A 57 -2.09 6.46 2.32
C SER A 57 -1.93 7.80 3.04
N LEU A 58 -2.99 8.29 3.67
CA LEU A 58 -2.94 9.50 4.51
C LEU A 58 -1.91 9.35 5.65
N VAL A 59 -2.00 8.26 6.41
CA VAL A 59 -1.09 8.00 7.54
C VAL A 59 0.35 7.89 7.06
N ALA A 60 0.61 7.18 5.96
CA ALA A 60 1.95 7.05 5.39
C ALA A 60 2.54 8.41 4.96
N VAL A 61 1.73 9.29 4.36
CA VAL A 61 2.19 10.64 4.00
C VAL A 61 2.51 11.46 5.25
N LEU A 62 1.65 11.42 6.29
CA LEU A 62 1.89 12.14 7.54
C LEU A 62 3.12 11.63 8.31
N GLU A 63 3.36 10.33 8.33
CA GLU A 63 4.57 9.75 8.93
C GLU A 63 5.83 10.13 8.18
N THR A 64 5.77 10.09 6.84
CA THR A 64 6.86 10.56 5.98
C THR A 64 7.14 12.04 6.23
N ALA A 65 6.08 12.86 6.28
CA ALA A 65 6.18 14.28 6.59
C ALA A 65 6.84 14.50 7.95
N ARG A 66 6.44 13.76 8.99
CA ARG A 66 7.01 13.86 10.33
C ARG A 66 8.49 13.50 10.34
N LEU A 67 8.87 12.40 9.67
CA LEU A 67 10.26 11.99 9.54
C LEU A 67 11.11 13.08 8.86
N LEU A 68 10.59 13.65 7.77
CA LEU A 68 11.26 14.72 7.02
C LEU A 68 11.33 16.04 7.80
N TRP A 69 10.29 16.37 8.58
CA TRP A 69 10.30 17.52 9.48
C TRP A 69 11.46 17.44 10.47
N VAL A 70 11.59 16.29 11.15
CA VAL A 70 12.67 16.04 12.11
C VAL A 70 14.03 16.04 11.41
N PHE A 71 14.13 15.37 10.25
CA PHE A 71 15.37 15.34 9.48
C PHE A 71 15.87 16.73 9.11
N LEU A 72 14.97 17.58 8.62
CA LEU A 72 15.29 18.92 8.18
C LEU A 72 15.61 19.87 9.34
N GLY A 73 15.10 19.61 10.54
CA GLY A 73 15.46 20.32 11.77
C GLY A 73 16.86 20.03 12.30
N MET A 74 17.49 18.94 11.90
CA MET A 74 18.84 18.60 12.34
C MET A 74 19.92 19.59 11.85
N ARG A 75 21.09 19.61 12.50
CA ARG A 75 22.26 20.32 12.00
C ARG A 75 22.74 19.76 10.66
N ALA A 76 23.36 20.58 9.83
CA ALA A 76 23.79 20.19 8.49
C ALA A 76 24.75 18.99 8.45
N SER A 77 25.67 18.89 9.42
CA SER A 77 26.56 17.74 9.57
C SER A 77 25.78 16.45 9.85
N ALA A 78 24.89 16.49 10.85
CA ALA A 78 24.06 15.34 11.22
C ALA A 78 23.14 14.88 10.08
N ARG A 79 22.60 15.80 9.27
CA ARG A 79 21.82 15.47 8.07
C ARG A 79 22.67 14.76 7.03
N ARG A 80 23.89 15.22 6.78
CA ARG A 80 24.80 14.62 5.79
C ARG A 80 25.10 13.17 6.15
N ASP A 81 25.37 12.88 7.42
CA ASP A 81 25.71 11.54 7.89
C ASP A 81 24.52 10.57 7.81
N ARG A 82 23.29 11.09 7.91
CA ARG A 82 22.04 10.31 7.91
C ARG A 82 21.32 10.26 6.57
N PHE A 83 21.74 11.07 5.60
CA PHE A 83 21.08 11.19 4.30
C PHE A 83 20.99 9.85 3.56
N GLU A 84 22.06 9.06 3.58
CA GLU A 84 22.07 7.76 2.89
C GLU A 84 21.08 6.77 3.51
N GLY A 85 20.94 6.76 4.84
CA GLY A 85 19.94 5.96 5.53
C GLY A 85 18.51 6.39 5.17
N LEU A 86 18.26 7.70 5.18
CA LEU A 86 16.97 8.27 4.77
C LEU A 86 16.62 7.91 3.33
N ARG A 87 17.58 8.06 2.41
CA ARG A 87 17.41 7.74 0.98
C ARG A 87 16.98 6.29 0.78
N ARG A 88 17.68 5.35 1.43
CA ARG A 88 17.37 3.92 1.33
C ARG A 88 15.97 3.58 1.81
N VAL A 89 15.50 4.26 2.86
CA VAL A 89 14.18 4.02 3.43
C VAL A 89 13.06 4.62 2.57
N LEU A 90 13.27 5.79 1.98
CA LEU A 90 12.22 6.47 1.20
C LEU A 90 12.15 6.03 -0.27
N VAL A 91 13.28 5.65 -0.85
CA VAL A 91 13.42 5.40 -2.30
C VAL A 91 13.90 3.98 -2.60
N GLY A 92 14.36 3.26 -1.58
CA GLY A 92 14.87 1.89 -1.70
C GLY A 92 16.40 1.80 -1.83
N PRO A 93 16.96 0.61 -1.57
CA PRO A 93 18.41 0.39 -1.60
C PRO A 93 19.02 0.55 -3.01
N GLU A 94 18.27 0.15 -4.04
CA GLU A 94 18.68 0.15 -5.45
C GLU A 94 18.40 1.48 -6.18
N ALA A 95 17.93 2.51 -5.47
CA ALA A 95 17.61 3.78 -6.10
C ALA A 95 18.83 4.42 -6.78
N GLY A 96 18.67 4.79 -8.04
CA GLY A 96 19.71 5.37 -8.89
C GLY A 96 19.94 6.86 -8.64
N GLU A 97 20.72 7.48 -9.52
CA GLU A 97 21.06 8.90 -9.42
C GLU A 97 19.85 9.81 -9.66
N ALA A 98 18.94 9.41 -10.55
CA ALA A 98 17.74 10.17 -10.87
C ALA A 98 16.80 10.27 -9.66
N GLU A 99 16.50 9.16 -9.00
CA GLU A 99 15.60 9.13 -7.84
C GLU A 99 16.26 9.81 -6.64
N SER A 100 17.59 9.66 -6.50
CA SER A 100 18.37 10.39 -5.50
C SER A 100 18.33 11.90 -5.72
N GLN A 101 18.32 12.35 -6.99
CA GLN A 101 18.21 13.75 -7.35
C GLN A 101 16.81 14.29 -7.06
N SER A 102 15.75 13.55 -7.44
CA SER A 102 14.37 13.90 -7.11
C SER A 102 14.16 14.04 -5.60
N LEU A 103 14.73 13.13 -4.79
CA LEU A 103 14.67 13.24 -3.33
C LEU A 103 15.36 14.52 -2.82
N ARG A 104 16.52 14.90 -3.38
CA ARG A 104 17.21 16.14 -2.97
C ARG A 104 16.40 17.38 -3.30
N GLU A 105 15.74 17.41 -4.46
CA GLU A 105 14.87 18.51 -4.88
C GLU A 105 13.65 18.63 -3.96
N LEU A 106 12.99 17.52 -3.66
CA LEU A 106 11.90 17.46 -2.69
C LEU A 106 12.34 17.96 -1.31
N LEU A 107 13.49 17.50 -0.80
CA LEU A 107 14.05 17.96 0.47
C LEU A 107 14.37 19.46 0.47
N ALA A 108 14.81 20.03 -0.65
CA ALA A 108 15.05 21.46 -0.76
C ALA A 108 13.75 22.26 -0.65
N THR A 109 12.69 21.83 -1.33
CA THR A 109 11.35 22.41 -1.25
C THR A 109 10.79 22.34 0.17
N LEU A 110 10.82 21.15 0.77
CA LEU A 110 10.32 20.94 2.14
C LEU A 110 11.14 21.73 3.17
N LYS A 111 12.45 21.87 2.98
CA LYS A 111 13.29 22.67 3.88
C LYS A 111 12.89 24.14 3.89
N ALA A 112 12.63 24.72 2.71
CA ALA A 112 12.17 26.10 2.62
C ALA A 112 10.84 26.27 3.37
N ARG A 113 9.92 25.33 3.19
CA ARG A 113 8.62 25.32 3.86
C ARG A 113 8.73 25.16 5.38
N ARG A 114 9.52 24.21 5.86
CA ARG A 114 9.80 24.05 7.30
C ARG A 114 10.34 25.34 7.92
N ASN A 115 11.26 26.02 7.25
CA ASN A 115 11.82 27.27 7.76
C ASN A 115 10.79 28.42 7.86
N GLN A 116 9.70 28.36 7.08
CA GLN A 116 8.59 29.32 7.19
C GLN A 116 7.64 28.97 8.33
N LEU A 117 7.48 27.68 8.60
CA LEU A 117 6.54 27.15 9.58
C LEU A 117 7.13 27.01 10.99
N ALA A 118 8.42 26.70 11.11
CA ALA A 118 9.05 26.39 12.39
C ALA A 118 9.36 27.66 13.20
N ALA A 119 8.96 27.68 14.47
CA ALA A 119 9.46 28.66 15.44
C ALA A 119 10.93 28.36 15.81
N GLU A 120 11.66 29.37 16.32
CA GLU A 120 13.11 29.31 16.58
C GLU A 120 13.55 28.19 17.55
N ASP A 121 12.63 27.65 18.37
CA ASP A 121 12.91 26.68 19.44
C ASP A 121 12.52 25.22 19.13
N ASP A 122 12.29 24.86 17.86
CA ASP A 122 11.92 23.50 17.46
C ASP A 122 13.14 22.54 17.50
N VAL A 123 13.63 22.25 18.72
CA VAL A 123 14.68 21.28 19.01
C VAL A 123 14.01 19.92 19.19
N THR A 124 13.95 19.16 18.10
CA THR A 124 13.70 17.72 18.16
C THR A 124 14.74 17.07 19.06
N GLY A 125 14.29 16.38 20.11
CA GLY A 125 15.15 15.80 21.14
C GLY A 125 16.24 14.89 20.53
N PRO A 126 17.40 14.76 21.19
CA PRO A 126 18.48 13.91 20.71
C PRO A 126 17.99 12.47 20.49
N GLY A 127 18.17 11.94 19.28
CA GLY A 127 17.77 10.58 18.90
C GLY A 127 16.34 10.44 18.36
N ALA A 128 15.54 11.52 18.30
CA ALA A 128 14.17 11.46 17.76
C ALA A 128 14.13 10.97 16.30
N PHE A 129 15.08 11.41 15.48
CA PHE A 129 15.18 10.95 14.09
C PHE A 129 15.48 9.45 13.99
N ASP A 130 16.43 8.95 14.77
CA ASP A 130 16.85 7.53 14.69
C ASP A 130 15.71 6.61 15.17
N GLN A 131 14.92 7.04 16.17
CA GLN A 131 13.71 6.33 16.61
C GLN A 131 12.60 6.34 15.54
N LEU A 132 12.38 7.47 14.87
CA LEU A 132 11.40 7.57 13.78
C LEU A 132 11.81 6.74 12.57
N MET A 133 13.10 6.76 12.20
CA MET A 133 13.65 5.92 11.14
C MET A 133 13.42 4.44 11.43
N GLN A 134 13.66 4.00 12.67
CA GLN A 134 13.42 2.61 13.05
C GLN A 134 11.94 2.25 12.97
N ARG A 135 11.04 3.08 13.52
CA ARG A 135 9.59 2.84 13.43
C ARG A 135 9.09 2.81 11.98
N TYR A 136 9.56 3.73 11.17
CA TYR A 136 9.20 3.80 9.76
C TYR A 136 9.73 2.57 9.00
N ALA A 137 10.97 2.14 9.28
CA ALA A 137 11.53 0.92 8.71
C ALA A 137 10.76 -0.31 9.18
N ASP A 138 10.44 -0.45 10.46
CA ASP A 138 9.69 -1.59 11.02
C ASP A 138 8.29 -1.68 10.42
N ARG A 139 7.60 -0.55 10.23
CA ARG A 139 6.26 -0.49 9.63
C ARG A 139 6.25 -0.81 8.14
N ASN A 140 7.28 -0.40 7.40
CA ASN A 140 7.39 -0.69 5.95
C ASN A 140 8.12 -2.02 5.66
N ALA A 141 8.83 -2.59 6.64
CA ALA A 141 9.37 -3.94 6.59
C ALA A 141 8.33 -4.98 7.02
N GLN A 142 7.31 -4.57 7.76
CA GLN A 142 6.11 -5.37 7.93
C GLN A 142 5.38 -5.44 6.58
N PRO A 143 5.10 -6.64 6.07
CA PRO A 143 4.21 -6.78 4.93
C PRO A 143 2.92 -6.04 5.25
N ARG A 144 2.53 -5.08 4.42
CA ARG A 144 1.15 -4.60 4.38
C ARG A 144 0.33 -5.86 4.11
N ASP A 145 -0.44 -6.26 5.11
CA ASP A 145 -1.22 -7.50 5.18
C ASP A 145 -0.39 -8.79 5.25
N ALA A 146 0.32 -8.97 6.37
CA ALA A 146 0.56 -10.30 6.95
C ALA A 146 -0.58 -10.72 7.90
N ASP A 147 -1.82 -10.30 7.61
CA ASP A 147 -3.00 -10.90 8.21
C ASP A 147 -3.49 -11.99 7.24
N GLY A 148 -2.91 -13.19 7.37
CA GLY A 148 -3.32 -14.35 6.59
C GLY A 148 -2.18 -15.28 6.18
N SER A 149 -1.52 -15.90 7.17
CA SER A 149 -0.65 -17.07 7.01
C SER A 149 0.70 -16.80 6.29
N ASP A 150 1.78 -17.42 6.79
CA ASP A 150 2.99 -17.71 6.00
C ASP A 150 2.61 -18.69 4.85
N SER A 151 1.64 -18.30 4.01
CA SER A 151 1.09 -19.11 2.93
C SER A 151 2.08 -19.02 1.80
N THR A 152 3.09 -19.87 1.88
CA THR A 152 3.91 -20.15 0.72
C THR A 152 3.10 -21.07 -0.20
N TYR A 153 3.00 -20.71 -1.47
CA TYR A 153 2.13 -21.38 -2.42
C TYR A 153 2.92 -22.36 -3.30
N GLY A 154 2.48 -23.61 -3.32
CA GLY A 154 3.06 -24.67 -4.15
C GLY A 154 4.43 -25.16 -3.68
N GLU A 155 5.01 -26.09 -4.43
CA GLU A 155 6.28 -26.76 -4.07
C GLU A 155 7.48 -25.80 -3.96
N ASP A 156 7.45 -24.70 -4.71
CA ASP A 156 8.51 -23.68 -4.73
C ASP A 156 8.37 -22.62 -3.62
N ALA A 157 7.37 -22.78 -2.75
CA ALA A 157 7.09 -21.87 -1.65
C ALA A 157 6.94 -20.40 -2.10
N LEU A 158 6.18 -20.19 -3.18
CA LEU A 158 6.05 -18.88 -3.81
C LEU A 158 5.40 -17.86 -2.85
N PRO A 159 5.89 -16.61 -2.82
CA PRO A 159 5.22 -15.54 -2.09
C PRO A 159 3.84 -15.25 -2.73
N PRO A 160 2.88 -14.69 -1.97
CA PRO A 160 1.50 -14.48 -2.42
C PRO A 160 1.37 -13.73 -3.74
N ASP A 161 2.17 -12.69 -3.95
CA ASP A 161 2.11 -11.87 -5.18
C ASP A 161 2.57 -12.66 -6.42
N GLU A 162 3.60 -13.50 -6.27
CA GLU A 162 4.06 -14.37 -7.35
C GLU A 162 3.06 -15.49 -7.66
N ALA A 163 2.44 -16.04 -6.61
CA ALA A 163 1.38 -17.04 -6.76
C ALA A 163 0.15 -16.47 -7.47
N ARG A 164 -0.26 -15.26 -7.11
CA ARG A 164 -1.34 -14.49 -7.77
C ARG A 164 -1.01 -14.21 -9.23
N ALA A 165 0.21 -13.78 -9.53
CA ALA A 165 0.64 -13.55 -10.91
C ALA A 165 0.63 -14.84 -11.74
N LEU A 166 1.14 -15.95 -11.18
CA LEU A 166 1.13 -17.26 -11.84
C LEU A 166 -0.29 -17.78 -12.08
N PHE A 167 -1.19 -17.52 -11.13
CA PHE A 167 -2.60 -17.86 -11.22
C PHE A 167 -3.30 -17.08 -12.34
N ALA A 168 -3.13 -15.76 -12.39
CA ALA A 168 -3.78 -14.86 -13.36
C ALA A 168 -3.22 -14.96 -14.80
N LYS A 169 -2.00 -15.49 -14.95
CA LYS A 169 -1.28 -15.61 -16.23
C LYS A 169 -2.12 -16.00 -17.46
N PRO A 170 -2.92 -17.08 -17.47
CA PRO A 170 -3.70 -17.46 -18.66
C PRO A 170 -4.75 -16.42 -19.08
N MET A 171 -5.28 -15.64 -18.13
CA MET A 171 -6.25 -14.59 -18.45
C MET A 171 -5.54 -13.37 -19.05
N LEU A 172 -4.36 -13.04 -18.53
CA LEU A 172 -3.50 -11.96 -19.04
C LEU A 172 -2.88 -12.27 -20.41
N GLU A 173 -2.62 -13.55 -20.68
CA GLU A 173 -2.11 -14.03 -21.98
C GLU A 173 -3.24 -14.39 -22.96
N SER A 174 -4.49 -14.04 -22.64
CA SER A 174 -5.62 -14.26 -23.53
C SER A 174 -5.52 -13.38 -24.79
N GLU A 175 -6.03 -13.89 -25.92
CA GLU A 175 -5.94 -13.17 -27.21
C GLU A 175 -6.65 -11.81 -27.14
N ASP A 176 -7.72 -11.70 -26.35
CA ASP A 176 -8.46 -10.46 -26.13
C ASP A 176 -7.61 -9.37 -25.46
N VAL A 177 -6.86 -9.71 -24.41
CA VAL A 177 -5.95 -8.77 -23.71
C VAL A 177 -4.75 -8.41 -24.57
N LEU A 178 -4.23 -9.37 -25.34
CA LEU A 178 -3.09 -9.14 -26.24
C LEU A 178 -3.48 -8.23 -27.42
N GLN A 179 -4.73 -8.30 -27.90
CA GLN A 179 -5.24 -7.45 -28.96
C GLN A 179 -5.73 -6.09 -28.45
N ASP A 180 -6.23 -6.02 -27.23
CA ASP A 180 -6.73 -4.80 -26.59
C ASP A 180 -6.22 -4.67 -25.13
N PRO A 181 -5.07 -3.99 -24.93
CA PRO A 181 -4.50 -3.76 -23.61
C PRO A 181 -5.40 -2.96 -22.66
N SER A 182 -6.44 -2.27 -23.16
CA SER A 182 -7.37 -1.55 -22.29
C SER A 182 -8.25 -2.47 -21.44
N GLN A 183 -8.37 -3.74 -21.83
CA GLN A 183 -9.09 -4.78 -21.08
C GLN A 183 -8.26 -5.40 -19.94
N MET A 184 -6.96 -5.06 -19.85
CA MET A 184 -6.05 -5.65 -18.86
C MET A 184 -6.52 -5.41 -17.42
N GLN A 185 -7.03 -4.22 -17.10
CA GLN A 185 -7.51 -3.91 -15.75
C GLN A 185 -8.74 -4.75 -15.40
N GLU A 186 -9.71 -4.86 -16.31
CA GLU A 186 -10.90 -5.67 -16.08
C GLU A 186 -10.55 -7.15 -15.89
N VAL A 187 -9.58 -7.66 -16.65
CA VAL A 187 -9.09 -9.03 -16.52
C VAL A 187 -8.36 -9.25 -15.20
N LEU A 188 -7.59 -8.29 -14.71
CA LEU A 188 -6.98 -8.35 -13.38
C LEU A 188 -8.04 -8.39 -12.28
N ASP A 189 -9.05 -7.52 -12.36
CA ASP A 189 -10.15 -7.48 -11.39
C ASP A 189 -10.93 -8.81 -11.37
N ARG A 190 -11.15 -9.45 -12.55
CA ARG A 190 -11.75 -10.80 -12.63
C ARG A 190 -10.84 -11.86 -12.03
N ALA A 191 -9.54 -11.83 -12.34
CA ALA A 191 -8.57 -12.78 -11.81
C ALA A 191 -8.48 -12.71 -10.28
N GLU A 192 -8.50 -11.51 -9.70
CA GLU A 192 -8.56 -11.30 -8.25
C GLU A 192 -9.85 -11.87 -7.66
N THR A 193 -10.98 -11.62 -8.33
CA THR A 193 -12.28 -12.17 -7.91
C THR A 193 -12.28 -13.71 -7.89
N TYR A 194 -11.64 -14.36 -8.87
CA TYR A 194 -11.51 -15.83 -8.89
C TYR A 194 -10.49 -16.35 -7.89
N TRP A 195 -9.42 -15.60 -7.63
CA TRP A 195 -8.46 -15.91 -6.58
C TRP A 195 -9.14 -15.97 -5.21
N ASP A 196 -9.97 -14.97 -4.88
CA ASP A 196 -10.74 -14.94 -3.64
C ASP A 196 -11.76 -16.08 -3.58
N LEU A 197 -12.39 -16.41 -4.73
CA LEU A 197 -13.33 -17.50 -4.84
C LEU A 197 -12.69 -18.86 -4.56
N ALA A 198 -11.44 -19.05 -5.01
CA ALA A 198 -10.69 -20.29 -4.79
C ALA A 198 -10.38 -20.52 -3.31
N HIS A 199 -10.18 -19.45 -2.53
CA HIS A 199 -9.96 -19.52 -1.08
C HIS A 199 -11.25 -19.62 -0.26
N ALA A 200 -12.42 -19.34 -0.87
CA ALA A 200 -13.69 -19.43 -0.18
C ALA A 200 -14.08 -20.89 0.12
N ALA A 201 -14.72 -21.10 1.27
CA ALA A 201 -15.26 -22.40 1.67
C ALA A 201 -16.30 -22.89 0.64
N PRO A 202 -16.50 -24.22 0.46
CA PRO A 202 -17.34 -24.76 -0.63
C PRO A 202 -18.80 -24.26 -0.66
N GLN A 203 -19.37 -23.91 0.51
CA GLN A 203 -20.72 -23.33 0.58
C GLN A 203 -20.73 -21.86 0.16
N GLU A 204 -19.79 -21.06 0.67
CA GLU A 204 -19.62 -19.65 0.33
C GLU A 204 -19.24 -19.45 -1.15
N ARG A 205 -18.43 -20.36 -1.69
CA ARG A 205 -18.06 -20.42 -3.11
C ARG A 205 -19.28 -20.46 -4.03
N ARG A 206 -20.30 -21.28 -3.70
CA ARG A 206 -21.52 -21.40 -4.52
C ARG A 206 -22.36 -20.11 -4.49
N GLU A 207 -22.46 -19.48 -3.32
CA GLU A 207 -23.20 -18.22 -3.15
C GLU A 207 -22.50 -17.06 -3.87
N ARG A 208 -21.16 -17.02 -3.81
CA ARG A 208 -20.35 -16.04 -4.53
C ARG A 208 -20.43 -16.22 -6.05
N ILE A 209 -20.40 -17.46 -6.59
CA ILE A 209 -20.61 -17.72 -8.03
C ILE A 209 -21.97 -17.21 -8.50
N ALA A 210 -23.05 -17.46 -7.74
CA ALA A 210 -24.38 -16.96 -8.09
C ALA A 210 -24.44 -15.42 -8.12
N SER A 211 -23.70 -14.77 -7.22
CA SER A 211 -23.57 -13.31 -7.18
C SER A 211 -22.74 -12.76 -8.34
N LEU A 212 -21.69 -13.48 -8.77
CA LEU A 212 -20.86 -13.12 -9.92
C LEU A 212 -21.67 -13.16 -11.23
N LYS A 213 -22.50 -14.18 -11.43
CA LYS A 213 -23.42 -14.25 -12.58
C LYS A 213 -24.29 -13.00 -12.68
N THR A 214 -24.79 -12.51 -11.55
CA THR A 214 -25.63 -11.30 -11.51
C THR A 214 -24.84 -10.03 -11.83
N ARG A 215 -23.57 -9.95 -11.39
CA ARG A 215 -22.68 -8.79 -11.63
C ARG A 215 -22.20 -8.72 -13.08
N PHE A 216 -21.92 -9.86 -13.70
CA PHE A 216 -21.43 -9.97 -15.08
C PHE A 216 -22.54 -10.19 -16.13
N ALA A 217 -23.80 -10.36 -15.71
CA ALA A 217 -24.95 -10.36 -16.63
C ALA A 217 -25.14 -9.03 -17.41
N GLY A 218 -24.42 -7.96 -17.02
CA GLY A 218 -24.39 -6.68 -17.73
C GLY A 218 -23.29 -6.54 -18.79
N THR A 219 -22.41 -7.53 -18.96
CA THR A 219 -21.32 -7.55 -19.95
C THR A 219 -21.67 -8.43 -21.16
N GLU A 220 -20.88 -8.38 -22.24
CA GLU A 220 -21.11 -9.18 -23.46
C GLU A 220 -21.01 -10.71 -23.23
N GLN A 221 -20.48 -11.13 -22.08
CA GLN A 221 -20.36 -12.54 -21.68
C GLN A 221 -21.67 -13.08 -21.10
N SER A 222 -22.02 -14.30 -21.51
CA SER A 222 -23.16 -15.03 -20.95
C SER A 222 -22.86 -15.55 -19.54
N GLU A 223 -23.91 -15.73 -18.73
CA GLU A 223 -23.80 -16.28 -17.37
C GLU A 223 -23.10 -17.66 -17.34
N GLU A 224 -23.27 -18.46 -18.40
CA GLU A 224 -22.64 -19.77 -18.56
C GLU A 224 -21.13 -19.66 -18.83
N GLU A 225 -20.68 -18.63 -19.54
CA GLU A 225 -19.27 -18.38 -19.82
C GLU A 225 -18.52 -17.93 -18.56
N VAL A 226 -19.13 -17.08 -17.75
CA VAL A 226 -18.58 -16.63 -16.46
C VAL A 226 -18.45 -17.79 -15.48
N GLU A 227 -19.46 -18.66 -15.41
CA GLU A 227 -19.40 -19.85 -14.55
C GLU A 227 -18.31 -20.82 -14.99
N ARG A 228 -18.19 -21.05 -16.30
CA ARG A 228 -17.15 -21.91 -16.85
C ARG A 228 -15.75 -21.33 -16.59
N GLU A 229 -15.54 -20.04 -16.84
CA GLU A 229 -14.26 -19.37 -16.59
C GLU A 229 -13.89 -19.44 -15.10
N ALA A 230 -14.84 -19.16 -14.20
CA ALA A 230 -14.64 -19.29 -12.76
C ALA A 230 -14.24 -20.72 -12.38
N GLN A 231 -14.91 -21.73 -12.93
CA GLN A 231 -14.60 -23.14 -12.65
C GLN A 231 -13.21 -23.53 -13.17
N GLU A 232 -12.85 -23.12 -14.38
CA GLU A 232 -11.52 -23.38 -14.96
C GLU A 232 -10.40 -22.76 -14.13
N MET A 233 -10.63 -21.56 -13.58
CA MET A 233 -9.68 -20.88 -12.71
C MET A 233 -9.57 -21.55 -11.35
N MET A 234 -10.67 -22.00 -10.75
CA MET A 234 -10.62 -22.78 -9.50
C MET A 234 -9.89 -24.13 -9.70
N ASP A 235 -10.20 -24.86 -10.79
CA ASP A 235 -9.49 -26.10 -11.12
C ASP A 235 -8.00 -25.86 -11.39
N ARG A 236 -7.63 -24.65 -11.83
CA ARG A 236 -6.23 -24.24 -11.95
C ARG A 236 -5.60 -23.97 -10.58
N PHE A 237 -6.28 -23.27 -9.68
CA PHE A 237 -5.81 -23.05 -8.31
C PHE A 237 -5.49 -24.39 -7.64
N ASP A 238 -6.41 -25.34 -7.71
CA ASP A 238 -6.26 -26.68 -7.12
C ASP A 238 -5.07 -27.46 -7.70
N ARG A 239 -4.78 -27.27 -8.99
CA ARG A 239 -3.61 -27.89 -9.65
C ARG A 239 -2.29 -27.22 -9.31
N LEU A 240 -2.28 -25.90 -9.14
CA LEU A 240 -1.07 -25.13 -8.84
C LEU A 240 -0.70 -25.24 -7.35
N PHE A 241 -1.69 -25.32 -6.48
CA PHE A 241 -1.52 -25.19 -5.03
C PHE A 241 -2.29 -26.28 -4.26
N PRO A 242 -1.96 -27.58 -4.47
CA PRO A 242 -2.69 -28.69 -3.86
C PRO A 242 -2.65 -28.68 -2.32
N ASP A 243 -1.57 -28.20 -1.72
CA ASP A 243 -1.37 -28.16 -0.27
C ASP A 243 -2.29 -27.14 0.44
N GLN A 244 -2.84 -26.20 -0.31
CA GLN A 244 -3.78 -25.19 0.22
C GLN A 244 -5.18 -25.77 0.46
N GLN A 245 -5.44 -27.02 0.06
CA GLN A 245 -6.69 -27.72 0.35
C GLN A 245 -6.71 -28.42 1.72
N GLU A 246 -5.55 -28.79 2.28
CA GLU A 246 -5.49 -29.54 3.55
C GLU A 246 -5.62 -28.65 4.79
N SER A 247 -5.53 -27.33 4.62
CA SER A 247 -5.57 -26.34 5.72
C SER A 247 -6.91 -25.60 5.82
N ALA A 248 -7.88 -25.90 4.96
CA ALA A 248 -9.20 -25.25 4.91
C ALA A 248 -10.34 -26.13 5.47
#